data_AF-A0A5M3WV40-F1
#
_entry.id   AF-A0A5M3WV40-F1
#
_cell.length_a   1.000
_cell.length_b   1.000
_cell.length_c   1.000
_cell.angle_alpha   90.00
_cell.angle_beta   90.00
_cell.angle_gamma   90.00
#
_symmetry.space_group_name_H-M   'P 1'
#
loop_
_entity.id
_entity.type
_entity.pdbx_description
1 polymer ?
#
loop_
_entity_poly.entity_id
_entity_poly.type
_entity_poly.pdbx_seq_one_letter_code
_entity_poly.pdbx_strand_id
1 'polypeptide(L)'
;MQRLLSAALVVMISLSLAGDTGPSPSAAKIDVASADLPGGLKPVWSAVFWESHFSTQGPYAFSEESVLLPADWFEDFYPPGGDPDGADAISDGVDIRDTRTGEIRTRIADIPDHSITGAGFANGTLVLDFEEDNSGNRILMGVDSRSGKQLWSTPVRDSGPPPEDTTVFAPTIMIAPNGVLMVTSDDRHLIRVDPFSGQETWRWPLPIECVVMIAAKAVAIVLRDCEDGSATLTALDMRTGQTVWQSSFAILGPESTPRSLVMGPEGEILVSLGNAYRIYGPDGRLIMEDPGIQGWGFGASEQTMLVISNPAGAQSGGELRAVDRTTGQSQWTRHLDASPILGIENSEELPRAGKFLVAQSYWSASYDWPLPYFIAVINPADGQIRNLPVPSDRHNSELLGAIGEFVFVRDFSNDGQRVTAYRMLPAQSAGSPELGGIAPSEWPDACSLISLSDIASIGSDYRMHAQAGRLGDITFPHPTRCDLVPQADRDPLVSLTILWVARSKAEASRLVVSSLLNDDQDAMPSEAAPGVYRVPEVSMNGTHDTALIRSGTVIAKLVVHRQPKELVNIAEKVAKNMGRS
;
A
#
# COMPACT_ATOMS: atom_id res chain seq x y z
N MET A 1 -27.51 19.91 27.15
CA MET A 1 -27.23 18.56 26.61
C MET A 1 -25.72 18.45 26.42
N GLN A 2 -25.09 17.48 27.08
CA GLN A 2 -23.63 17.44 27.27
C GLN A 2 -22.92 16.85 26.05
N ARG A 3 -21.79 17.45 25.67
CA ARG A 3 -20.72 16.74 24.96
C ARG A 3 -20.01 15.86 25.99
N LEU A 4 -20.05 14.54 25.83
CA LEU A 4 -19.24 13.63 26.63
C LEU A 4 -17.81 13.63 26.09
N LEU A 5 -16.94 14.36 26.77
CA LEU A 5 -15.49 14.20 26.67
C LEU A 5 -15.09 12.95 27.46
N SER A 6 -14.76 11.88 26.76
CA SER A 6 -14.16 10.69 27.37
C SER A 6 -12.66 10.89 27.56
N ALA A 7 -12.26 11.34 28.74
CA ALA A 7 -10.89 11.24 29.22
C ALA A 7 -10.93 10.58 30.60
N ALA A 8 -10.17 9.50 30.79
CA ALA A 8 -10.09 8.77 32.06
C ALA A 8 -8.62 8.47 32.38
N LEU A 9 -8.29 8.54 33.67
CA LEU A 9 -6.94 8.73 34.19
C LEU A 9 -6.53 7.58 35.13
N VAL A 10 -5.29 7.13 34.97
CA VAL A 10 -4.36 6.44 35.91
C VAL A 10 -4.85 6.14 37.34
N VAL A 11 -4.69 4.88 37.77
CA VAL A 11 -4.42 4.48 39.18
C VAL A 11 -3.34 3.37 39.24
N MET A 12 -2.55 3.39 40.33
CA MET A 12 -1.28 2.67 40.59
C MET A 12 -1.34 1.92 41.95
N ILE A 13 -0.54 0.92 42.34
CA ILE A 13 0.51 0.00 41.79
C ILE A 13 0.67 -1.13 42.86
N SER A 14 1.06 -2.39 42.54
CA SER A 14 2.14 -3.15 43.25
C SER A 14 2.22 -4.69 43.02
N LEU A 15 3.39 -5.17 42.52
CA LEU A 15 4.27 -6.28 42.98
C LEU A 15 3.72 -7.54 43.73
N SER A 16 4.26 -8.78 43.59
CA SER A 16 5.37 -9.35 42.76
C SER A 16 5.62 -10.87 43.02
N LEU A 17 6.58 -11.46 42.28
CA LEU A 17 7.35 -12.73 42.50
C LEU A 17 6.76 -14.02 41.89
N ALA A 18 7.54 -14.93 41.30
CA ALA A 18 8.92 -14.86 40.80
C ALA A 18 9.19 -16.01 39.80
N GLY A 19 10.02 -15.76 38.78
CA GLY A 19 10.50 -16.77 37.83
C GLY A 19 11.73 -16.22 37.11
N ASP A 20 12.86 -16.88 37.28
CA ASP A 20 14.18 -16.40 36.82
C ASP A 20 14.37 -16.75 35.34
N THR A 21 14.06 -15.81 34.44
CA THR A 21 14.42 -15.87 33.02
C THR A 21 15.46 -14.80 32.71
N GLY A 22 16.31 -15.06 31.70
CA GLY A 22 17.42 -14.18 31.33
C GLY A 22 16.98 -12.77 30.90
N PRO A 23 17.95 -11.88 30.58
CA PRO A 23 17.64 -10.50 30.21
C PRO A 23 16.61 -10.46 29.08
N SER A 24 15.42 -9.94 29.40
CA SER A 24 14.32 -9.71 28.46
C SER A 24 14.85 -9.01 27.20
N PRO A 25 14.61 -9.56 25.99
CA PRO A 25 15.04 -8.93 24.76
C PRO A 25 14.52 -7.50 24.69
N SER A 26 15.43 -6.56 24.47
CA SER A 26 15.12 -5.13 24.46
C SER A 26 14.09 -4.80 23.40
N ALA A 27 13.09 -3.99 23.78
CA ALA A 27 12.05 -3.44 22.93
C ALA A 27 12.51 -3.10 21.50
N ALA A 28 11.63 -3.36 20.52
CA ALA A 28 11.77 -2.96 19.13
C ALA A 28 12.43 -1.57 19.03
N LYS A 29 13.60 -1.50 18.38
CA LYS A 29 14.38 -0.26 18.28
C LYS A 29 13.61 0.76 17.46
N ILE A 30 12.97 1.70 18.15
CA ILE A 30 12.37 2.87 17.52
C ILE A 30 13.52 3.76 17.03
N ASP A 31 13.93 3.58 15.77
CA ASP A 31 15.07 4.28 15.17
C ASP A 31 14.67 5.70 14.73
N VAL A 32 14.37 6.56 15.72
CA VAL A 32 13.95 7.96 15.52
C VAL A 32 15.17 8.85 15.19
N ALA A 33 15.86 8.52 14.10
CA ALA A 33 17.05 9.22 13.61
C ALA A 33 16.98 9.53 12.10
N SER A 34 15.78 9.75 11.56
CA SER A 34 15.60 10.24 10.19
C SER A 34 15.20 11.73 10.19
N ALA A 35 15.99 12.55 9.50
CA ALA A 35 15.72 13.97 9.34
C ALA A 35 14.45 14.21 8.50
N ASP A 36 13.62 15.16 8.93
CA ASP A 36 12.35 15.58 8.30
C ASP A 36 12.42 15.55 6.77
N LEU A 37 11.53 14.79 6.13
CA LEU A 37 11.49 14.68 4.68
C LEU A 37 10.92 15.98 4.09
N PRO A 38 11.57 16.57 3.07
CA PRO A 38 11.06 17.76 2.40
C PRO A 38 9.65 17.55 1.85
N GLY A 39 8.87 18.63 1.75
CA GLY A 39 7.46 18.58 1.37
C GLY A 39 6.47 18.28 2.49
N GLY A 40 6.96 17.83 3.65
CA GLY A 40 6.17 17.73 4.87
C GLY A 40 5.80 16.31 5.31
N LEU A 41 6.65 15.31 5.07
CA LEU A 41 6.56 14.03 5.80
C LEU A 41 7.59 14.03 6.93
N LYS A 42 7.16 13.86 8.18
CA LYS A 42 8.06 13.69 9.33
C LYS A 42 7.93 12.25 9.83
N PRO A 43 8.94 11.38 9.67
CA PRO A 43 8.93 10.08 10.35
C PRO A 43 8.86 10.31 11.85
N VAL A 44 7.93 9.64 12.53
CA VAL A 44 7.71 9.79 13.98
C VAL A 44 8.16 8.54 14.73
N TRP A 45 7.83 7.37 14.19
CA TRP A 45 8.30 6.08 14.67
C TRP A 45 8.37 5.09 13.51
N SER A 46 9.23 4.08 13.67
CA SER A 46 9.24 2.88 12.82
C SER A 46 9.25 1.65 13.73
N ALA A 47 8.54 0.62 13.32
CA ALA A 47 8.61 -0.72 13.90
C ALA A 47 9.09 -1.69 12.81
N VAL A 48 9.93 -2.64 13.17
CA VAL A 48 10.43 -3.70 12.28
C VAL A 48 9.89 -5.02 12.82
N PHE A 49 9.41 -5.87 11.92
CA PHE A 49 8.85 -7.20 12.19
C PHE A 49 9.33 -8.14 11.09
N TRP A 50 9.64 -9.37 11.47
CA TRP A 50 10.11 -10.38 10.53
C TRP A 50 8.95 -11.03 9.80
N GLU A 51 9.31 -11.83 8.80
CA GLU A 51 8.44 -12.55 7.87
C GLU A 51 7.13 -13.02 8.49
N SER A 52 6.04 -12.66 7.84
CA SER A 52 4.71 -12.74 8.43
C SER A 52 3.74 -13.21 7.37
N HIS A 53 3.11 -14.37 7.57
CA HIS A 53 2.14 -15.02 6.66
C HIS A 53 0.79 -14.28 6.51
N PHE A 54 0.84 -12.96 6.50
CA PHE A 54 -0.26 -12.13 6.08
C PHE A 54 -0.30 -12.13 4.57
N SER A 55 -1.50 -12.35 4.03
CA SER A 55 -1.78 -12.14 2.62
C SER A 55 -1.26 -10.77 2.16
N THR A 56 -0.71 -10.70 0.95
CA THR A 56 -0.33 -9.41 0.33
C THR A 56 -1.53 -8.46 0.15
N GLN A 57 -2.76 -8.92 0.42
CA GLN A 57 -4.00 -8.14 0.37
C GLN A 57 -4.68 -7.89 1.73
N GLY A 58 -4.02 -8.13 2.87
CA GLY A 58 -4.54 -7.71 4.18
C GLY A 58 -3.68 -8.18 5.36
N PRO A 59 -3.72 -7.51 6.55
CA PRO A 59 -4.91 -6.87 7.12
C PRO A 59 -4.59 -5.73 8.12
N TYR A 60 -4.14 -4.57 7.66
CA TYR A 60 -3.77 -3.49 8.60
C TYR A 60 -5.01 -2.81 9.20
N ALA A 61 -5.28 -3.12 10.46
CA ALA A 61 -6.36 -2.51 11.22
C ALA A 61 -5.94 -1.14 11.78
N PHE A 62 -6.62 -0.08 11.36
CA PHE A 62 -6.46 1.27 11.89
C PHE A 62 -7.64 1.68 12.77
N SER A 63 -7.33 2.33 13.89
CA SER A 63 -8.28 3.06 14.74
C SER A 63 -7.66 4.41 15.12
N GLU A 64 -8.47 5.39 15.54
CA GLU A 64 -7.98 6.77 15.80
C GLU A 64 -6.77 6.83 16.76
N GLU A 65 -6.62 5.83 17.63
CA GLU A 65 -5.55 5.76 18.61
C GLU A 65 -4.55 4.62 18.42
N SER A 66 -4.91 3.54 17.70
CA SER A 66 -4.10 2.33 17.61
C SER A 66 -3.94 1.82 16.17
N VAL A 67 -2.72 1.39 15.83
CA VAL A 67 -2.41 0.57 14.65
C VAL A 67 -2.14 -0.86 15.12
N LEU A 68 -2.61 -1.83 14.33
CA LEU A 68 -2.26 -3.23 14.50
C LEU A 68 -1.03 -3.58 13.65
N LEU A 69 -0.01 -4.18 14.27
CA LEU A 69 1.15 -4.77 13.59
C LEU A 69 1.38 -6.20 14.09
N PRO A 70 2.04 -7.07 13.30
CA PRO A 70 2.52 -8.37 13.79
C PRO A 70 3.47 -8.16 14.99
N ALA A 71 3.49 -9.11 15.93
CA ALA A 71 4.55 -9.13 16.95
C ALA A 71 5.87 -9.68 16.35
N ASP A 72 6.98 -9.42 17.05
CA ASP A 72 8.30 -9.86 16.60
C ASP A 72 8.39 -11.39 16.51
N TRP A 73 8.93 -11.94 15.42
CA TRP A 73 9.27 -13.35 15.27
C TRP A 73 10.71 -13.61 15.75
N PHE A 74 11.00 -14.82 16.22
CA PHE A 74 12.32 -15.21 16.70
C PHE A 74 12.77 -16.55 16.10
N GLU A 75 13.63 -16.49 15.09
CA GLU A 75 14.26 -17.69 14.54
C GLU A 75 15.56 -18.01 15.28
N ASP A 76 15.65 -19.23 15.83
CA ASP A 76 16.92 -19.83 16.24
C ASP A 76 17.70 -20.22 14.97
N PHE A 77 18.37 -19.21 14.40
CA PHE A 77 19.19 -19.21 13.17
C PHE A 77 19.57 -20.62 12.64
N TYR A 78 18.74 -21.18 11.74
CA TYR A 78 19.10 -22.44 11.08
C TYR A 78 20.32 -22.20 10.19
N PRO A 79 21.38 -23.02 10.30
CA PRO A 79 22.52 -22.92 9.40
C PRO A 79 22.06 -23.27 7.97
N PRO A 80 22.59 -22.59 6.93
CA PRO A 80 22.14 -22.79 5.55
C PRO A 80 22.29 -24.26 5.14
N GLY A 81 21.15 -24.89 4.81
CA GLY A 81 21.04 -26.33 4.56
C GLY A 81 19.98 -27.07 5.39
N GLY A 82 19.16 -26.38 6.18
CA GLY A 82 17.91 -26.92 6.73
C GLY A 82 16.87 -27.19 5.63
N ASP A 83 15.97 -28.13 5.90
CA ASP A 83 14.87 -28.51 5.00
C ASP A 83 13.72 -27.50 5.12
N PRO A 84 13.33 -26.78 4.04
CA PRO A 84 12.31 -25.73 4.13
C PRO A 84 10.89 -26.29 4.30
N ASP A 85 10.63 -27.55 3.96
CA ASP A 85 9.29 -28.16 3.92
C ASP A 85 8.76 -28.58 5.33
N GLY A 86 9.30 -28.01 6.42
CA GLY A 86 9.01 -28.46 7.79
C GLY A 86 9.07 -27.41 8.90
N ALA A 87 9.06 -26.12 8.56
CA ALA A 87 8.97 -25.03 9.53
C ALA A 87 7.52 -24.52 9.63
N ASP A 88 6.73 -25.12 10.51
CA ASP A 88 5.42 -24.56 10.91
C ASP A 88 5.70 -23.23 11.65
N ALA A 89 5.48 -22.12 10.96
CA ALA A 89 5.92 -20.79 11.39
C ALA A 89 4.91 -20.13 12.36
N ILE A 90 5.03 -20.48 13.63
CA ILE A 90 4.22 -19.89 14.70
C ILE A 90 4.57 -18.40 14.85
N SER A 91 3.55 -17.54 14.74
CA SER A 91 3.70 -16.12 15.06
C SER A 91 3.53 -15.89 16.57
N ASP A 92 4.53 -15.28 17.22
CA ASP A 92 4.59 -15.01 18.66
C ASP A 92 3.54 -13.98 19.17
N GLY A 93 2.64 -13.53 18.29
CA GLY A 93 1.51 -12.70 18.65
C GLY A 93 1.19 -11.54 17.72
N VAL A 94 0.38 -10.61 18.24
CA VAL A 94 0.03 -9.35 17.57
C VAL A 94 0.25 -8.16 18.51
N ASP A 95 0.89 -7.10 18.00
CA ASP A 95 1.15 -5.85 18.72
C ASP A 95 0.10 -4.78 18.37
N ILE A 96 -0.57 -4.24 19.39
CA ILE A 96 -1.39 -3.03 19.28
C ILE A 96 -0.53 -1.84 19.71
N ARG A 97 -0.24 -0.93 18.79
CA ARG A 97 0.67 0.22 19.01
C ARG A 97 -0.06 1.54 18.93
N ASP A 98 0.37 2.51 19.74
CA ASP A 98 -0.14 3.88 19.68
C ASP A 98 0.23 4.56 18.35
N THR A 99 -0.77 5.10 17.64
CA THR A 99 -0.59 5.74 16.33
C THR A 99 0.44 6.87 16.34
N ARG A 100 0.59 7.59 17.47
CA ARG A 100 1.41 8.80 17.58
C ARG A 100 2.83 8.53 18.05
N THR A 101 3.05 7.52 18.89
CA THR A 101 4.35 7.22 19.52
C THR A 101 4.99 5.92 19.07
N GLY A 102 4.22 4.97 18.54
CA GLY A 102 4.70 3.62 18.18
C GLY A 102 4.91 2.69 19.39
N GLU A 103 4.64 3.18 20.60
CA GLU A 103 4.70 2.41 21.83
C GLU A 103 3.67 1.28 21.80
N ILE A 104 4.08 0.08 22.21
CA ILE A 104 3.19 -1.07 22.36
C ILE A 104 2.24 -0.78 23.53
N ARG A 105 0.96 -0.60 23.22
CA ARG A 105 -0.12 -0.49 24.21
C ARG A 105 -0.47 -1.86 24.78
N THR A 106 -0.42 -2.89 23.95
CA THR A 106 -0.86 -4.25 24.25
C THR A 106 -0.18 -5.24 23.30
N ARG A 107 0.24 -6.40 23.81
CA ARG A 107 0.69 -7.55 23.01
C ARG A 107 -0.26 -8.73 23.26
N ILE A 108 -0.63 -9.43 22.20
CA ILE A 108 -1.53 -10.59 22.22
C ILE A 108 -0.67 -11.80 21.87
N ALA A 109 -0.12 -12.50 22.86
CA ALA A 109 0.79 -13.62 22.64
C ALA A 109 0.07 -14.94 22.31
N ASP A 110 -1.10 -15.17 22.92
CA ASP A 110 -1.89 -16.39 22.71
C ASP A 110 -2.76 -16.26 21.45
N ILE A 111 -2.17 -16.40 20.27
CA ILE A 111 -2.89 -16.52 18.99
C ILE A 111 -2.85 -17.97 18.46
N PRO A 112 -3.89 -18.42 17.73
CA PRO A 112 -3.84 -19.70 17.00
C PRO A 112 -2.67 -19.77 16.03
N ASP A 113 -2.17 -20.98 15.82
CA ASP A 113 -1.07 -21.30 14.90
C ASP A 113 -1.57 -21.38 13.45
N HIS A 114 -2.04 -20.24 12.95
CA HIS A 114 -2.78 -20.09 11.69
C HIS A 114 -2.45 -18.74 11.02
N SER A 115 -2.60 -18.66 9.70
CA SER A 115 -2.35 -17.42 8.96
C SER A 115 -3.44 -16.38 9.26
N ILE A 116 -3.07 -15.18 9.70
CA ILE A 116 -4.04 -14.08 9.88
C ILE A 116 -4.34 -13.48 8.49
N THR A 117 -5.58 -13.62 8.06
CA THR A 117 -6.07 -13.16 6.74
C THR A 117 -6.93 -11.90 6.84
N GLY A 118 -7.42 -11.56 8.03
CA GLY A 118 -8.24 -10.38 8.28
C GLY A 118 -8.07 -9.86 9.71
N ALA A 119 -8.21 -8.54 9.89
CA ALA A 119 -8.15 -7.90 11.19
C ALA A 119 -8.85 -6.54 11.17
N GLY A 120 -9.42 -6.13 12.30
CA GLY A 120 -10.14 -4.85 12.41
C GLY A 120 -10.62 -4.53 13.82
N PHE A 121 -10.90 -3.25 14.07
CA PHE A 121 -11.42 -2.80 15.37
C PHE A 121 -12.94 -2.60 15.31
N ALA A 122 -13.67 -3.31 16.18
CA ALA A 122 -15.11 -3.23 16.35
C ALA A 122 -15.46 -2.96 17.82
N ASN A 123 -15.95 -1.75 18.11
CA ASN A 123 -16.39 -1.29 19.43
C ASN A 123 -15.39 -1.54 20.59
N GLY A 124 -14.09 -1.41 20.32
CA GLY A 124 -13.02 -1.66 21.30
C GLY A 124 -12.55 -3.12 21.40
N THR A 125 -13.20 -4.04 20.69
CA THR A 125 -12.62 -5.37 20.41
C THR A 125 -11.77 -5.28 19.15
N LEU A 126 -10.55 -5.82 19.20
CA LEU A 126 -9.83 -6.24 18.01
C LEU A 126 -10.40 -7.60 17.59
N VAL A 127 -10.87 -7.68 16.35
CA VAL A 127 -11.24 -8.96 15.75
C VAL A 127 -10.12 -9.38 14.79
N LEU A 128 -9.72 -10.63 14.90
CA LEU A 128 -8.75 -11.31 14.03
C LEU A 128 -9.47 -12.44 13.30
N ASP A 129 -9.15 -12.63 12.04
CA ASP A 129 -9.62 -13.69 11.15
C ASP A 129 -8.41 -14.52 10.73
N PHE A 130 -8.45 -15.80 11.08
CA PHE A 130 -7.39 -16.77 10.86
C PHE A 130 -7.86 -17.80 9.84
N GLU A 131 -6.98 -18.24 8.95
CA GLU A 131 -7.20 -19.37 8.04
C GLU A 131 -6.32 -20.55 8.45
N GLU A 132 -6.96 -21.69 8.75
CA GLU A 132 -6.34 -22.96 9.13
C GLU A 132 -5.87 -23.67 7.85
N ASP A 133 -4.63 -23.40 7.47
CA ASP A 133 -3.95 -23.93 6.28
C ASP A 133 -4.73 -23.72 4.96
N ASN A 134 -4.35 -24.46 3.91
CA ASN A 134 -5.12 -24.55 2.67
C ASN A 134 -6.44 -25.35 2.81
N SER A 135 -6.97 -25.53 4.03
CA SER A 135 -8.22 -26.26 4.25
C SER A 135 -9.46 -25.40 3.98
N GLY A 136 -9.30 -24.07 4.00
CA GLY A 136 -10.38 -23.09 3.97
C GLY A 136 -11.13 -22.94 5.31
N ASN A 137 -10.87 -23.79 6.32
CA ASN A 137 -11.42 -23.57 7.66
C ASN A 137 -10.92 -22.23 8.19
N ARG A 138 -11.81 -21.44 8.81
CA ARG A 138 -11.45 -20.13 9.37
C ARG A 138 -11.79 -20.06 10.85
N ILE A 139 -11.06 -19.25 11.61
CA ILE A 139 -11.34 -18.96 13.01
C ILE A 139 -11.42 -17.45 13.18
N LEU A 140 -12.55 -16.96 13.67
CA LEU A 140 -12.62 -15.60 14.20
C LEU A 140 -12.24 -15.60 15.67
N MET A 141 -11.39 -14.65 16.08
CA MET A 141 -11.06 -14.38 17.47
C MET A 141 -11.35 -12.92 17.81
N GLY A 142 -12.08 -12.69 18.90
CA GLY A 142 -12.24 -11.36 19.49
C GLY A 142 -11.32 -11.18 20.68
N VAL A 143 -10.60 -10.06 20.72
CA VAL A 143 -9.63 -9.70 21.76
C VAL A 143 -9.91 -8.29 22.28
N ASP A 144 -9.95 -8.10 23.60
CA ASP A 144 -10.07 -6.75 24.17
C ASP A 144 -8.83 -5.92 23.83
N SER A 145 -9.01 -4.84 23.06
CA SER A 145 -7.89 -4.09 22.48
C SER A 145 -7.03 -3.30 23.50
N ARG A 146 -7.45 -3.27 24.77
CA ARG A 146 -6.77 -2.54 25.87
C ARG A 146 -5.96 -3.46 26.77
N SER A 147 -6.36 -4.72 26.90
CA SER A 147 -5.75 -5.71 27.78
C SER A 147 -5.11 -6.89 27.05
N GLY A 148 -5.42 -7.07 25.76
CA GLY A 148 -4.91 -8.18 24.95
C GLY A 148 -5.56 -9.52 25.27
N LYS A 149 -6.55 -9.51 26.17
CA LYS A 149 -7.24 -10.72 26.61
C LYS A 149 -8.25 -11.16 25.54
N GLN A 150 -8.12 -12.41 25.10
CA GLN A 150 -9.14 -13.07 24.31
C GLN A 150 -10.51 -13.03 25.02
N LEU A 151 -11.53 -12.55 24.30
CA LEU A 151 -12.93 -12.50 24.71
C LEU A 151 -13.68 -13.74 24.26
N TRP A 152 -13.44 -14.17 23.01
CA TRP A 152 -14.07 -15.32 22.37
C TRP A 152 -13.22 -15.81 21.21
N SER A 153 -13.43 -17.07 20.82
CA SER A 153 -13.03 -17.62 19.52
C SER A 153 -14.24 -18.37 18.97
N THR A 154 -14.44 -18.32 17.66
CA THR A 154 -15.56 -18.95 16.97
C THR A 154 -15.06 -19.55 15.66
N PRO A 155 -15.12 -20.88 15.49
CA PRO A 155 -14.79 -21.51 14.22
C PRO A 155 -15.84 -21.08 13.19
N VAL A 156 -15.36 -20.45 12.14
CA VAL A 156 -16.12 -20.17 10.94
C VAL A 156 -16.03 -21.43 10.10
N ARG A 157 -17.14 -22.16 10.03
CA ARG A 157 -17.28 -23.28 9.10
C ARG A 157 -17.39 -22.70 7.70
N ASP A 158 -16.24 -22.50 7.05
CA ASP A 158 -16.26 -22.24 5.63
C ASP A 158 -16.77 -23.49 4.91
N SER A 159 -17.65 -23.26 3.96
CA SER A 159 -18.49 -24.29 3.35
C SER A 159 -17.96 -24.68 1.97
N GLY A 160 -16.64 -24.93 1.92
CA GLY A 160 -15.90 -25.18 0.69
C GLY A 160 -15.78 -23.95 -0.21
N PRO A 161 -15.20 -24.09 -1.41
CA PRO A 161 -15.26 -23.04 -2.40
C PRO A 161 -16.73 -22.69 -2.71
N PRO A 162 -17.07 -21.42 -2.98
CA PRO A 162 -18.41 -21.05 -3.40
C PRO A 162 -18.81 -21.88 -4.64
N PRO A 163 -20.10 -22.26 -4.80
CA PRO A 163 -20.55 -23.02 -5.95
C PRO A 163 -20.11 -22.34 -7.25
N GLU A 164 -19.64 -23.12 -8.24
CA GLU A 164 -18.99 -22.61 -9.47
C GLU A 164 -19.81 -21.51 -10.19
N ASP A 165 -21.14 -21.54 -10.07
CA ASP A 165 -22.08 -20.58 -10.66
C ASP A 165 -22.24 -19.26 -9.85
N THR A 166 -21.53 -19.05 -8.74
CA THR A 166 -21.71 -17.88 -7.84
C THR A 166 -20.40 -17.13 -7.58
N THR A 167 -20.22 -16.01 -8.28
CA THR A 167 -19.09 -15.09 -8.02
C THR A 167 -19.47 -14.06 -6.95
N VAL A 168 -19.05 -14.30 -5.70
CA VAL A 168 -19.10 -13.29 -4.63
C VAL A 168 -17.78 -12.52 -4.65
N PHE A 169 -17.83 -11.23 -4.98
CA PHE A 169 -16.66 -10.33 -5.02
C PHE A 169 -16.53 -9.52 -3.72
N ALA A 170 -16.79 -10.16 -2.58
CA ALA A 170 -16.66 -9.54 -1.26
C ALA A 170 -15.69 -10.37 -0.41
N PRO A 171 -14.88 -9.75 0.46
CA PRO A 171 -14.16 -10.50 1.48
C PRO A 171 -15.18 -11.26 2.33
N THR A 172 -14.92 -12.54 2.60
CA THR A 172 -15.81 -13.43 3.37
C THR A 172 -16.19 -12.84 4.73
N ILE A 173 -15.29 -12.02 5.29
CA ILE A 173 -15.46 -11.31 6.56
C ILE A 173 -15.14 -9.82 6.39
N MET A 174 -16.00 -8.96 6.93
CA MET A 174 -15.76 -7.51 7.05
C MET A 174 -15.86 -7.09 8.51
N ILE A 175 -14.87 -6.34 9.00
CA ILE A 175 -14.85 -5.85 10.37
C ILE A 175 -15.11 -4.35 10.38
N ALA A 176 -16.28 -3.95 10.87
CA ALA A 176 -16.71 -2.56 10.93
C ALA A 176 -16.75 -2.04 12.38
N PRO A 177 -16.69 -0.72 12.63
CA PRO A 177 -16.69 -0.16 13.99
C PRO A 177 -17.83 -0.62 14.89
N ASN A 178 -18.98 -0.99 14.30
CA ASN A 178 -20.19 -1.43 14.99
C ASN A 178 -20.45 -2.96 14.94
N GLY A 179 -19.51 -3.77 14.44
CA GLY A 179 -19.60 -5.23 14.46
C GLY A 179 -18.97 -5.91 13.25
N VAL A 180 -18.96 -7.24 13.27
CA VAL A 180 -18.36 -8.06 12.21
C VAL A 180 -19.47 -8.60 11.32
N LEU A 181 -19.32 -8.47 10.01
CA LEU A 181 -20.16 -9.13 9.03
C LEU A 181 -19.43 -10.33 8.42
N MET A 182 -20.18 -11.36 8.07
CA MET A 182 -19.65 -12.55 7.42
C MET A 182 -20.66 -13.08 6.40
N VAL A 183 -20.15 -13.54 5.26
CA VAL A 183 -20.91 -14.28 4.25
C VAL A 183 -20.77 -15.78 4.54
N THR A 184 -21.88 -16.47 4.74
CA THR A 184 -21.88 -17.94 4.93
C THR A 184 -22.06 -18.65 3.60
N SER A 185 -21.14 -19.54 3.21
CA SER A 185 -21.14 -20.25 1.93
C SER A 185 -22.32 -21.25 1.82
N ASP A 186 -22.57 -22.08 2.85
CA ASP A 186 -23.65 -23.09 2.91
C ASP A 186 -25.05 -22.51 2.62
N ASP A 187 -25.46 -21.55 3.45
CA ASP A 187 -26.84 -21.05 3.46
C ASP A 187 -27.03 -19.76 2.63
N ARG A 188 -25.95 -19.17 2.09
CA ARG A 188 -25.93 -17.81 1.50
C ARG A 188 -26.65 -16.76 2.34
N HIS A 189 -26.14 -16.50 3.54
CA HIS A 189 -26.57 -15.39 4.37
C HIS A 189 -25.43 -14.42 4.64
N LEU A 190 -25.77 -13.14 4.74
CA LEU A 190 -24.98 -12.17 5.46
C LEU A 190 -25.39 -12.26 6.93
N ILE A 191 -24.48 -12.71 7.79
CA ILE A 191 -24.67 -12.70 9.25
C ILE A 191 -23.90 -11.54 9.87
N ARG A 192 -24.40 -11.02 10.99
CA ARG A 192 -23.60 -10.15 11.87
C ARG A 192 -23.28 -10.84 13.17
N VAL A 193 -22.00 -10.85 13.49
CA VAL A 193 -21.47 -11.28 14.78
C VAL A 193 -21.28 -10.07 15.71
N ASP A 194 -21.71 -10.22 16.96
CA ASP A 194 -21.42 -9.25 18.02
C ASP A 194 -19.92 -9.29 18.38
N PRO A 195 -19.21 -8.14 18.33
CA PRO A 195 -17.77 -8.14 18.52
C PRO A 195 -17.34 -8.46 19.95
N PHE A 196 -18.21 -8.38 20.98
CA PHE A 196 -17.81 -8.71 22.35
C PHE A 196 -18.01 -10.18 22.73
N SER A 197 -18.90 -10.89 22.04
CA SER A 197 -19.34 -12.24 22.43
C SER A 197 -19.12 -13.32 21.37
N GLY A 198 -18.84 -12.95 20.11
CA GLY A 198 -18.71 -13.90 19.00
C GLY A 198 -20.05 -14.50 18.55
N GLN A 199 -21.18 -14.02 19.09
CA GLN A 199 -22.50 -14.57 18.79
C GLN A 199 -23.17 -13.89 17.60
N GLU A 200 -23.87 -14.67 16.78
CA GLU A 200 -24.77 -14.16 15.73
C GLU A 200 -25.86 -13.29 16.36
N THR A 201 -26.05 -12.08 15.81
CA THR A 201 -27.05 -11.10 16.28
C THR A 201 -28.21 -10.93 15.32
N TRP A 202 -27.94 -11.06 14.03
CA TRP A 202 -28.94 -11.13 12.97
C TRP A 202 -28.36 -11.82 11.75
N ARG A 203 -29.27 -12.23 10.86
CA ARG A 203 -29.01 -12.97 9.64
C ARG A 203 -29.90 -12.44 8.53
N TRP A 204 -29.33 -12.18 7.36
CA TRP A 204 -30.01 -11.59 6.20
C TRP A 204 -29.76 -12.44 4.94
N PRO A 205 -30.79 -12.85 4.18
CA PRO A 205 -30.64 -13.80 3.08
C PRO A 205 -30.07 -13.13 1.83
N LEU A 206 -29.00 -13.71 1.27
CA LEU A 206 -28.43 -13.29 -0.02
C LEU A 206 -29.15 -13.98 -1.18
N PRO A 207 -29.25 -13.35 -2.36
CA PRO A 207 -29.86 -13.95 -3.54
C PRO A 207 -29.02 -15.12 -4.10
N ILE A 208 -29.68 -15.97 -4.89
CA ILE A 208 -29.08 -17.17 -5.49
C ILE A 208 -28.41 -16.86 -6.83
N GLU A 209 -29.04 -16.00 -7.64
CA GLU A 209 -28.77 -15.79 -9.08
C GLU A 209 -28.24 -14.37 -9.34
N CYS A 210 -27.52 -13.79 -8.37
CA CYS A 210 -26.92 -12.46 -8.49
C CYS A 210 -25.51 -12.46 -7.90
N VAL A 211 -24.61 -11.75 -8.56
CA VAL A 211 -23.34 -11.33 -7.98
C VAL A 211 -23.62 -10.41 -6.80
N VAL A 212 -22.92 -10.64 -5.69
CA VAL A 212 -23.05 -9.86 -4.46
C VAL A 212 -21.70 -9.22 -4.12
N MET A 213 -21.72 -7.91 -3.88
CA MET A 213 -20.65 -7.16 -3.24
C MET A 213 -21.18 -6.55 -1.94
N ILE A 214 -20.33 -6.47 -0.92
CA ILE A 214 -20.71 -5.98 0.40
C ILE A 214 -19.65 -5.03 0.94
N ALA A 215 -20.07 -3.94 1.57
CA ALA A 215 -19.22 -3.00 2.29
C ALA A 215 -19.89 -2.57 3.61
N ALA A 216 -19.12 -2.26 4.66
CA ALA A 216 -19.69 -1.98 5.98
C ALA A 216 -18.93 -0.93 6.80
N LYS A 217 -19.67 0.06 7.34
CA LYS A 217 -19.18 0.98 8.39
C LYS A 217 -20.27 1.18 9.46
N ALA A 218 -21.07 2.24 9.34
CA ALA A 218 -22.23 2.48 10.22
C ALA A 218 -23.47 1.64 9.81
N VAL A 219 -23.59 1.37 8.51
CA VAL A 219 -24.57 0.47 7.88
C VAL A 219 -23.82 -0.64 7.13
N ALA A 220 -24.49 -1.77 6.89
CA ALA A 220 -24.05 -2.75 5.90
C ALA A 220 -24.68 -2.39 4.56
N ILE A 221 -23.90 -2.37 3.48
CA ILE A 221 -24.37 -2.12 2.13
C ILE A 221 -24.19 -3.39 1.32
N VAL A 222 -25.30 -3.92 0.81
CA VAL A 222 -25.34 -5.10 -0.06
C VAL A 222 -25.73 -4.64 -1.46
N LEU A 223 -24.80 -4.74 -2.39
CA LEU A 223 -25.04 -4.53 -3.81
C LEU A 223 -25.30 -5.88 -4.47
N ARG A 224 -26.49 -6.03 -5.04
CA ARG A 224 -26.89 -7.18 -5.85
C ARG A 224 -26.88 -6.77 -7.32
N ASP A 225 -26.30 -7.60 -8.16
CA ASP A 225 -26.16 -7.43 -9.60
C ASP A 225 -26.56 -8.75 -10.26
N CYS A 226 -27.69 -8.75 -10.97
CA CYS A 226 -28.39 -9.96 -11.42
C CYS A 226 -28.41 -10.07 -12.95
N GLU A 227 -28.52 -11.31 -13.46
CA GLU A 227 -28.47 -11.60 -14.92
C GLU A 227 -29.58 -10.93 -15.75
N ASP A 228 -30.64 -10.41 -15.12
CA ASP A 228 -31.69 -9.64 -15.79
C ASP A 228 -31.28 -8.19 -16.12
N GLY A 229 -30.02 -7.82 -15.83
CA GLY A 229 -29.49 -6.47 -16.01
C GLY A 229 -29.93 -5.48 -14.94
N SER A 230 -30.60 -5.95 -13.88
CA SER A 230 -30.97 -5.13 -12.73
C SER A 230 -29.90 -5.18 -11.64
N ALA A 231 -29.68 -4.03 -11.01
CA ALA A 231 -28.87 -3.91 -9.82
C ALA A 231 -29.69 -3.29 -8.68
N THR A 232 -29.42 -3.73 -7.45
CA THR A 232 -30.08 -3.24 -6.24
C THR A 232 -29.09 -3.07 -5.10
N LEU A 233 -28.92 -1.81 -4.68
CA LEU A 233 -28.16 -1.39 -3.52
C LEU A 233 -29.06 -1.36 -2.28
N THR A 234 -28.75 -2.14 -1.26
CA THR A 234 -29.58 -2.30 -0.05
C THR A 234 -28.76 -1.93 1.18
N ALA A 235 -29.24 -0.99 1.99
CA ALA A 235 -28.60 -0.65 3.26
C ALA A 235 -29.32 -1.32 4.43
N LEU A 236 -28.56 -2.00 5.29
CA LEU A 236 -29.05 -2.65 6.50
C LEU A 236 -28.52 -1.92 7.75
N ASP A 237 -29.39 -1.74 8.73
CA ASP A 237 -29.03 -1.23 10.05
C ASP A 237 -28.12 -2.25 10.73
N MET A 238 -26.87 -1.86 11.02
CA MET A 238 -25.88 -2.79 11.59
C MET A 238 -26.35 -3.41 12.91
N ARG A 239 -27.25 -2.82 13.68
CA ARG A 239 -27.69 -3.38 14.96
C ARG A 239 -28.80 -4.43 14.81
N THR A 240 -29.61 -4.37 13.75
CA THR A 240 -30.86 -5.14 13.62
C THR A 240 -30.98 -5.97 12.34
N GLY A 241 -30.15 -5.72 11.32
CA GLY A 241 -30.25 -6.36 10.02
C GLY A 241 -31.46 -5.90 9.18
N GLN A 242 -32.22 -4.91 9.66
CA GLN A 242 -33.37 -4.38 8.95
C GLN A 242 -32.93 -3.42 7.84
N THR A 243 -33.59 -3.50 6.69
CA THR A 243 -33.37 -2.56 5.59
C THR A 243 -33.73 -1.13 6.00
N VAL A 244 -32.74 -0.24 6.00
CA VAL A 244 -32.92 1.21 6.24
C VAL A 244 -33.43 1.89 4.97
N TRP A 245 -32.81 1.56 3.84
CA TRP A 245 -33.18 2.04 2.51
C TRP A 245 -32.74 1.05 1.43
N GLN A 246 -33.34 1.17 0.25
CA GLN A 246 -32.98 0.39 -0.93
C GLN A 246 -33.08 1.29 -2.17
N SER A 247 -32.12 1.16 -3.08
CA SER A 247 -32.14 1.78 -4.40
C SER A 247 -31.96 0.70 -5.47
N SER A 248 -32.74 0.76 -6.54
CA SER A 248 -32.65 -0.17 -7.67
C SER A 248 -32.46 0.62 -8.96
N PHE A 249 -31.59 0.13 -9.85
CA PHE A 249 -31.21 0.80 -11.09
C PHE A 249 -30.80 -0.23 -12.15
N ALA A 250 -30.85 0.17 -13.42
CA ALA A 250 -30.37 -0.67 -14.52
C ALA A 250 -28.84 -0.58 -14.65
N ILE A 251 -28.22 -1.70 -15.01
CA ILE A 251 -26.81 -1.77 -15.37
C ILE A 251 -26.64 -1.19 -16.78
N LEU A 252 -25.69 -0.28 -16.96
CA LEU A 252 -25.50 0.47 -18.21
C LEU A 252 -24.17 0.08 -18.89
N GLY A 253 -24.14 -1.00 -19.66
CA GLY A 253 -22.93 -1.41 -20.38
C GLY A 253 -22.87 -2.91 -20.65
N PRO A 254 -21.74 -3.42 -21.17
CA PRO A 254 -21.49 -4.85 -21.24
C PRO A 254 -21.25 -5.42 -19.84
N GLU A 255 -21.63 -6.68 -19.60
CA GLU A 255 -21.48 -7.37 -18.30
C GLU A 255 -20.02 -7.52 -17.84
N SER A 256 -19.08 -7.41 -18.77
CA SER A 256 -17.64 -7.59 -18.58
C SER A 256 -16.90 -6.37 -18.02
N THR A 257 -17.61 -5.33 -17.57
CA THR A 257 -16.99 -4.18 -16.91
C THR A 257 -16.62 -4.50 -15.46
N PRO A 258 -15.52 -3.92 -14.93
CA PRO A 258 -15.21 -4.01 -13.50
C PRO A 258 -16.41 -3.58 -12.65
N ARG A 259 -16.59 -4.28 -11.53
CA ARG A 259 -17.64 -4.02 -10.54
C ARG A 259 -16.96 -3.60 -9.25
N SER A 260 -17.38 -2.48 -8.67
CA SER A 260 -16.77 -1.97 -7.43
C SER A 260 -17.81 -1.32 -6.51
N LEU A 261 -17.63 -1.53 -5.21
CA LEU A 261 -18.45 -0.98 -4.13
C LEU A 261 -17.53 -0.44 -3.04
N VAL A 262 -17.30 0.87 -3.03
CA VAL A 262 -16.43 1.53 -2.05
C VAL A 262 -17.26 2.39 -1.10
N MET A 263 -16.96 2.33 0.20
CA MET A 263 -17.64 3.16 1.21
C MET A 263 -16.70 4.25 1.72
N GLY A 264 -17.07 5.52 1.58
CA GLY A 264 -16.31 6.65 2.07
C GLY A 264 -16.14 6.66 3.60
N PRO A 265 -15.18 7.44 4.13
CA PRO A 265 -14.96 7.57 5.58
C PRO A 265 -16.19 8.06 6.34
N GLU A 266 -17.08 8.81 5.70
CA GLU A 266 -18.28 9.41 6.33
C GLU A 266 -19.58 8.69 5.92
N GLY A 267 -19.48 7.53 5.26
CA GLY A 267 -20.62 6.69 4.87
C GLY A 267 -21.22 6.99 3.49
N GLU A 268 -20.57 7.79 2.65
CA GLU A 268 -20.84 7.82 1.21
C GLU A 268 -20.61 6.44 0.59
N ILE A 269 -21.30 6.14 -0.50
CA ILE A 269 -21.19 4.84 -1.18
C ILE A 269 -20.99 5.11 -2.67
N LEU A 270 -19.80 4.78 -3.18
CA LEU A 270 -19.52 4.75 -4.60
C LEU A 270 -19.80 3.34 -5.13
N VAL A 271 -20.67 3.26 -6.13
CA VAL A 271 -20.97 2.05 -6.88
C VAL A 271 -20.51 2.25 -8.31
N SER A 272 -19.63 1.36 -8.80
CA SER A 272 -19.24 1.30 -10.21
C SER A 272 -19.80 0.02 -10.82
N LEU A 273 -20.71 0.16 -11.79
CA LEU A 273 -21.39 -0.95 -12.47
C LEU A 273 -21.70 -0.61 -13.92
N GLY A 274 -21.20 -1.42 -14.85
CA GLY A 274 -21.26 -1.11 -16.28
C GLY A 274 -20.26 0.00 -16.63
N ASN A 275 -20.70 0.91 -17.49
CA ASN A 275 -19.98 2.12 -17.87
C ASN A 275 -20.48 3.34 -17.08
N ALA A 276 -20.95 3.17 -15.85
CA ALA A 276 -21.40 4.26 -15.01
C ALA A 276 -20.99 4.05 -13.55
N TYR A 277 -20.68 5.15 -12.88
CA TYR A 277 -20.60 5.17 -11.42
C TYR A 277 -21.74 6.01 -10.82
N ARG A 278 -22.17 5.63 -9.63
CA ARG A 278 -23.19 6.31 -8.82
C ARG A 278 -22.64 6.54 -7.43
N ILE A 279 -22.97 7.69 -6.85
CA ILE A 279 -22.59 8.04 -5.49
C ILE A 279 -23.86 8.27 -4.68
N TYR A 280 -24.00 7.54 -3.58
CA TYR A 280 -25.10 7.67 -2.64
C TYR A 280 -24.61 8.28 -1.33
N GLY A 281 -25.46 9.07 -0.70
CA GLY A 281 -25.29 9.45 0.70
C GLY A 281 -25.59 8.28 1.65
N PRO A 282 -25.20 8.37 2.93
CA PRO A 282 -25.51 7.35 3.93
C PRO A 282 -27.02 7.16 4.16
N ASP A 283 -27.85 8.13 3.74
CA ASP A 283 -29.31 8.12 3.74
C ASP A 283 -29.94 7.45 2.51
N GLY A 284 -29.13 6.96 1.56
CA GLY A 284 -29.58 6.34 0.31
C GLY A 284 -29.98 7.32 -0.78
N ARG A 285 -29.81 8.63 -0.54
CA ARG A 285 -30.03 9.65 -1.57
C ARG A 285 -28.93 9.56 -2.63
N LEU A 286 -29.31 9.41 -3.89
CA LEU A 286 -28.39 9.58 -5.01
C LEU A 286 -27.85 11.03 -5.01
N ILE A 287 -26.53 11.17 -4.86
CA ILE A 287 -25.81 12.44 -4.92
C ILE A 287 -25.39 12.72 -6.37
N MET A 288 -24.80 11.73 -7.04
CA MET A 288 -24.27 11.84 -8.40
C MET A 288 -24.48 10.53 -9.17
N GLU A 289 -24.75 10.62 -10.46
CA GLU A 289 -24.67 9.54 -11.43
C GLU A 289 -23.93 10.06 -12.66
N ASP A 290 -22.98 9.30 -13.17
CA ASP A 290 -22.17 9.69 -14.33
C ASP A 290 -22.11 8.56 -15.38
N PRO A 291 -22.82 8.69 -16.51
CA PRO A 291 -22.82 7.70 -17.57
C PRO A 291 -21.67 7.89 -18.57
N GLY A 292 -21.00 6.79 -18.92
CA GLY A 292 -19.90 6.75 -19.87
C GLY A 292 -18.51 6.78 -19.23
N ILE A 293 -18.40 6.55 -17.91
CA ILE A 293 -17.14 6.63 -17.15
C ILE A 293 -17.10 5.51 -16.12
N GLN A 294 -15.95 4.82 -16.00
CA GLN A 294 -15.70 3.82 -14.97
C GLN A 294 -15.00 4.48 -13.78
N GLY A 295 -15.70 4.60 -12.64
CA GLY A 295 -15.11 5.03 -11.38
C GLY A 295 -14.43 3.85 -10.66
N TRP A 296 -13.32 4.09 -9.97
CA TRP A 296 -12.57 2.99 -9.34
C TRP A 296 -11.79 3.35 -8.07
N GLY A 297 -11.38 4.62 -7.90
CA GLY A 297 -10.82 5.11 -6.65
C GLY A 297 -11.70 6.17 -5.98
N PHE A 298 -11.85 6.10 -4.65
CA PHE A 298 -12.74 6.98 -3.90
C PHE A 298 -12.12 7.50 -2.59
N GLY A 299 -12.31 8.79 -2.33
CA GLY A 299 -11.96 9.42 -1.06
C GLY A 299 -12.99 10.47 -0.66
N ALA A 300 -13.08 10.80 0.63
CA ALA A 300 -13.92 11.91 1.07
C ALA A 300 -13.29 12.76 2.18
N SER A 301 -13.59 14.05 2.11
CA SER A 301 -13.36 15.06 3.13
C SER A 301 -14.71 15.57 3.67
N GLU A 302 -14.71 16.52 4.60
CA GLU A 302 -15.94 17.08 5.20
C GLU A 302 -16.93 17.68 4.19
N GLN A 303 -16.49 18.10 2.99
CA GLN A 303 -17.36 18.76 1.99
C GLN A 303 -17.20 18.19 0.58
N THR A 304 -16.07 17.55 0.28
CA THR A 304 -15.68 17.13 -1.07
C THR A 304 -15.36 15.65 -1.10
N MET A 305 -15.97 14.92 -2.03
CA MET A 305 -15.55 13.58 -2.44
C MET A 305 -14.53 13.71 -3.57
N LEU A 306 -13.51 12.88 -3.56
CA LEU A 306 -12.66 12.67 -4.72
C LEU A 306 -13.04 11.36 -5.39
N VAL A 307 -13.24 11.43 -6.70
CA VAL A 307 -13.52 10.28 -7.56
C VAL A 307 -12.39 10.19 -8.58
N ILE A 308 -11.80 9.01 -8.70
CA ILE A 308 -10.87 8.66 -9.77
C ILE A 308 -11.63 7.83 -10.77
N SER A 309 -11.63 8.27 -12.03
CA SER A 309 -12.53 7.74 -13.05
C SER A 309 -11.92 7.78 -14.44
N ASN A 310 -12.04 6.69 -15.20
CA ASN A 310 -11.51 6.59 -16.55
C ASN A 310 -12.65 6.74 -17.57
N PRO A 311 -12.53 7.62 -18.59
CA PRO A 311 -13.52 7.70 -19.67
C PRO A 311 -13.71 6.35 -20.34
N ALA A 312 -14.94 5.94 -20.64
CA ALA A 312 -15.20 4.61 -21.20
C ALA A 312 -14.46 4.41 -22.53
N GLY A 313 -13.60 3.38 -22.57
CA GLY A 313 -12.75 3.06 -23.73
C GLY A 313 -11.40 3.77 -23.76
N ALA A 314 -11.06 4.62 -22.79
CA ALA A 314 -9.70 5.11 -22.61
C ALA A 314 -8.78 3.96 -22.13
N GLN A 315 -7.69 3.71 -22.86
CA GLN A 315 -6.69 2.69 -22.47
C GLN A 315 -5.71 3.20 -21.40
N SER A 316 -5.63 4.51 -21.21
CA SER A 316 -4.73 5.17 -20.25
C SER A 316 -5.21 6.58 -19.95
N GLY A 317 -4.88 7.07 -18.75
CA GLY A 317 -5.22 8.42 -18.29
C GLY A 317 -6.58 8.47 -17.60
N GLY A 318 -6.57 8.52 -16.27
CA GLY A 318 -7.76 8.83 -15.48
C GLY A 318 -8.09 10.32 -15.41
N GLU A 319 -9.27 10.61 -14.86
CA GLU A 319 -9.65 11.92 -14.35
C GLU A 319 -9.82 11.83 -12.83
N LEU A 320 -9.21 12.77 -12.11
CA LEU A 320 -9.49 13.01 -10.71
C LEU A 320 -10.49 14.16 -10.59
N ARG A 321 -11.61 13.94 -9.89
CA ARG A 321 -12.71 14.90 -9.78
C ARG A 321 -13.05 15.16 -8.32
N ALA A 322 -13.12 16.43 -7.94
CA ALA A 322 -13.79 16.84 -6.72
C ALA A 322 -15.28 17.01 -6.96
N VAL A 323 -16.08 16.31 -6.16
CA VAL A 323 -17.55 16.36 -6.19
C VAL A 323 -18.05 16.87 -4.85
N ASP A 324 -18.90 17.88 -4.87
CA ASP A 324 -19.56 18.40 -3.67
C ASP A 324 -20.48 17.33 -3.06
N ARG A 325 -20.26 16.99 -1.78
CA ARG A 325 -21.00 15.91 -1.06
C ARG A 325 -22.50 16.14 -0.97
N THR A 326 -22.94 17.40 -1.02
CA THR A 326 -24.37 17.71 -0.87
C THR A 326 -25.08 17.67 -2.22
N THR A 327 -24.49 18.29 -3.23
CA THR A 327 -25.12 18.62 -4.52
C THR A 327 -24.74 17.71 -5.67
N GLY A 328 -23.66 16.93 -5.55
CA GLY A 328 -23.13 16.11 -6.65
C GLY A 328 -22.47 16.90 -7.78
N GLN A 329 -22.28 18.20 -7.61
CA GLN A 329 -21.65 19.05 -8.62
C GLN A 329 -20.13 18.91 -8.57
N SER A 330 -19.49 18.82 -9.74
CA SER A 330 -18.02 18.91 -9.83
C SER A 330 -17.57 20.30 -9.38
N GLN A 331 -16.71 20.35 -8.38
CA GLN A 331 -16.01 21.55 -7.90
C GLN A 331 -14.77 21.82 -8.76
N TRP A 332 -14.06 20.77 -9.15
CA TRP A 332 -12.97 20.79 -10.12
C TRP A 332 -12.76 19.39 -10.73
N THR A 333 -12.25 19.36 -11.96
CA THR A 333 -11.79 18.14 -12.65
C THR A 333 -10.33 18.35 -13.05
N ARG A 334 -9.49 17.34 -12.84
CA ARG A 334 -8.09 17.30 -13.25
C ARG A 334 -7.83 16.02 -14.05
N HIS A 335 -7.46 16.17 -15.32
CA HIS A 335 -6.96 15.05 -16.10
C HIS A 335 -5.61 14.58 -15.52
N LEU A 336 -5.41 13.27 -15.46
CA LEU A 336 -4.16 12.60 -15.09
C LEU A 336 -3.32 12.29 -16.35
N ASP A 337 -3.49 13.10 -17.41
CA ASP A 337 -2.94 12.94 -18.77
C ASP A 337 -1.46 12.53 -18.81
N ALA A 338 -1.20 11.24 -19.07
CA ALA A 338 0.13 10.65 -19.09
C ALA A 338 1.01 11.07 -17.89
N SER A 339 0.37 11.48 -16.79
CA SER A 339 1.06 11.85 -15.56
C SER A 339 1.68 10.56 -15.05
N PRO A 340 2.98 10.53 -14.77
CA PRO A 340 3.66 9.30 -14.35
C PRO A 340 3.32 8.92 -12.89
N ILE A 341 2.09 9.22 -12.46
CA ILE A 341 1.46 8.91 -11.18
C ILE A 341 0.33 7.90 -11.46
N LEU A 342 0.65 6.81 -12.18
CA LEU A 342 -0.29 5.75 -12.56
C LEU A 342 -0.75 4.89 -11.36
N GLY A 343 -0.44 5.27 -10.12
CA GLY A 343 -0.87 4.56 -8.91
C GLY A 343 -2.01 5.20 -8.12
N ILE A 344 -2.29 6.49 -8.33
CA ILE A 344 -3.53 7.10 -7.77
C ILE A 344 -4.72 6.29 -8.30
N GLU A 345 -4.68 6.08 -9.62
CA GLU A 345 -5.47 5.13 -10.39
C GLU A 345 -5.76 3.83 -9.60
N ASN A 346 -4.76 3.02 -9.24
CA ASN A 346 -4.96 1.74 -8.54
C ASN A 346 -5.42 1.83 -7.06
N SER A 347 -5.66 3.02 -6.50
CA SER A 347 -6.03 3.18 -5.08
C SER A 347 -7.57 3.18 -4.91
N GLU A 348 -8.14 2.04 -4.50
CA GLU A 348 -9.61 1.92 -4.26
C GLU A 348 -10.12 2.89 -3.19
N GLU A 349 -9.43 2.97 -2.05
CA GLU A 349 -9.64 3.99 -1.03
C GLU A 349 -8.49 5.03 -1.02
N LEU A 350 -8.84 6.30 -0.87
CA LEU A 350 -7.91 7.40 -0.62
C LEU A 350 -7.98 7.80 0.86
N PRO A 351 -7.16 7.24 1.76
CA PRO A 351 -7.27 7.51 3.19
C PRO A 351 -6.89 8.96 3.55
N ARG A 352 -7.47 9.46 4.65
CA ARG A 352 -7.40 10.87 5.04
C ARG A 352 -6.27 11.14 6.04
N ALA A 353 -5.34 12.01 5.64
CA ALA A 353 -4.28 12.56 6.49
C ALA A 353 -4.54 14.06 6.76
N GLY A 354 -5.28 14.34 7.81
CA GLY A 354 -5.65 15.68 8.28
C GLY A 354 -6.65 16.35 7.33
N LYS A 355 -6.15 17.26 6.51
CA LYS A 355 -6.92 17.92 5.43
C LYS A 355 -6.60 17.38 4.04
N PHE A 356 -5.64 16.47 3.93
CA PHE A 356 -5.23 15.86 2.67
C PHE A 356 -5.83 14.46 2.55
N LEU A 357 -5.99 14.01 1.32
CA LEU A 357 -6.16 12.60 1.00
C LEU A 357 -4.81 12.09 0.47
N VAL A 358 -4.46 10.84 0.76
CA VAL A 358 -3.21 10.24 0.27
C VAL A 358 -3.50 9.03 -0.60
N ALA A 359 -2.61 8.76 -1.55
CA ALA A 359 -2.68 7.62 -2.46
C ALA A 359 -1.28 7.05 -2.70
N GLN A 360 -1.22 5.82 -3.16
CA GLN A 360 0.01 5.22 -3.66
C GLN A 360 0.39 5.87 -5.01
N SER A 361 1.67 6.21 -5.21
CA SER A 361 2.14 6.75 -6.49
C SER A 361 3.08 5.77 -7.18
N TYR A 362 2.51 4.84 -7.95
CA TYR A 362 3.26 4.04 -8.91
C TYR A 362 3.68 4.89 -10.12
N TRP A 363 4.97 4.86 -10.44
CA TRP A 363 5.51 5.37 -11.70
C TRP A 363 5.47 4.24 -12.73
N SER A 364 5.06 4.54 -13.96
CA SER A 364 4.73 3.53 -14.98
C SER A 364 5.77 2.41 -15.08
N ALA A 365 5.33 1.15 -15.00
CA ALA A 365 6.20 -0.03 -14.93
C ALA A 365 7.25 -0.16 -16.05
N SER A 366 7.10 0.56 -17.16
CA SER A 366 8.07 0.62 -18.25
C SER A 366 9.40 1.33 -17.91
N TYR A 367 9.51 2.01 -16.77
CA TYR A 367 10.72 2.72 -16.36
C TYR A 367 10.99 2.54 -14.86
N ASP A 368 12.17 2.02 -14.49
CA ASP A 368 12.64 1.87 -13.08
C ASP A 368 13.13 3.19 -12.49
N TRP A 369 12.38 4.25 -12.78
CA TRP A 369 12.78 5.62 -12.53
C TRP A 369 11.54 6.45 -12.18
N PRO A 370 11.58 7.27 -11.11
CA PRO A 370 12.63 7.35 -10.09
C PRO A 370 12.68 6.08 -9.19
N LEU A 371 13.75 5.92 -8.40
CA LEU A 371 13.91 4.78 -7.48
C LEU A 371 12.98 4.79 -6.25
N PRO A 372 12.83 5.92 -5.52
CA PRO A 372 12.07 5.89 -4.26
C PRO A 372 10.60 5.56 -4.48
N TYR A 373 9.97 5.02 -3.45
CA TYR A 373 8.53 5.00 -3.34
C TYR A 373 7.98 6.42 -3.12
N PHE A 374 6.79 6.68 -3.68
CA PHE A 374 6.12 7.99 -3.58
C PHE A 374 4.72 7.84 -3.00
N ILE A 375 4.38 8.78 -2.12
CA ILE A 375 3.01 9.00 -1.65
C ILE A 375 2.46 10.21 -2.40
N ALA A 376 1.36 10.05 -3.13
CA ALA A 376 0.62 11.17 -3.69
C ALA A 376 -0.19 11.83 -2.58
N VAL A 377 0.03 13.12 -2.33
CA VAL A 377 -0.72 13.93 -1.36
C VAL A 377 -1.63 14.89 -2.12
N ILE A 378 -2.93 14.68 -1.97
CA ILE A 378 -3.97 15.37 -2.71
C ILE A 378 -4.69 16.37 -1.78
N ASN A 379 -4.76 17.62 -2.20
CA ASN A 379 -5.60 18.63 -1.56
C ASN A 379 -7.02 18.60 -2.18
N PRO A 380 -8.05 18.14 -1.46
CA PRO A 380 -9.41 18.03 -2.03
C PRO A 380 -10.02 19.39 -2.40
N ALA A 381 -9.53 20.50 -1.82
CA ALA A 381 -10.08 21.83 -2.06
C ALA A 381 -9.74 22.42 -3.44
N ASP A 382 -8.62 22.02 -4.06
CA ASP A 382 -8.10 22.63 -5.30
C ASP A 382 -7.46 21.65 -6.30
N GLY A 383 -7.38 20.36 -5.98
CA GLY A 383 -6.81 19.34 -6.86
C GLY A 383 -5.30 19.41 -7.00
N GLN A 384 -4.60 20.14 -6.12
CA GLN A 384 -3.15 20.06 -6.04
C GLN A 384 -2.74 18.67 -5.55
N ILE A 385 -1.96 17.98 -6.38
CA ILE A 385 -1.30 16.71 -6.12
C ILE A 385 0.18 17.02 -5.94
N ARG A 386 0.79 16.53 -4.86
CA ARG A 386 2.24 16.58 -4.62
C ARG A 386 2.73 15.16 -4.36
N ASN A 387 3.76 14.72 -5.04
CA ASN A 387 4.35 13.40 -4.78
C ASN A 387 5.49 13.56 -3.79
N LEU A 388 5.39 12.90 -2.63
CA LEU A 388 6.41 12.98 -1.59
C LEU A 388 7.21 11.66 -1.57
N PRO A 389 8.53 11.69 -1.82
CA PRO A 389 9.35 10.50 -1.76
C PRO A 389 9.53 10.05 -0.30
N VAL A 390 9.48 8.75 -0.07
CA VAL A 390 9.94 8.11 1.17
C VAL A 390 11.28 7.41 0.93
N PRO A 391 12.12 7.18 1.96
CA PRO A 391 13.46 6.63 1.80
C PRO A 391 13.50 5.10 1.65
N SER A 392 12.59 4.52 0.85
CA SER A 392 12.46 3.09 0.54
C SER A 392 12.18 2.88 -0.97
N ASP A 393 12.43 1.69 -1.50
CA ASP A 393 12.23 1.36 -2.92
C ASP A 393 10.74 1.16 -3.28
N ARG A 394 10.36 1.54 -4.50
CA ARG A 394 8.97 1.49 -5.00
C ARG A 394 8.34 0.09 -5.10
N HIS A 395 9.13 -0.96 -5.35
CA HIS A 395 8.67 -2.35 -5.44
C HIS A 395 8.41 -2.90 -4.05
N ASN A 396 9.25 -2.47 -3.11
CA ASN A 396 9.30 -2.96 -1.75
C ASN A 396 8.68 -1.96 -0.76
N SER A 397 7.66 -1.23 -1.21
CA SER A 397 6.92 -0.29 -0.36
C SER A 397 5.43 -0.23 -0.68
N GLU A 398 4.62 -0.14 0.37
CA GLU A 398 3.16 -0.07 0.27
C GLU A 398 2.58 0.98 1.22
N LEU A 399 1.58 1.74 0.75
CA LEU A 399 0.78 2.64 1.57
C LEU A 399 -0.28 1.82 2.30
N LEU A 400 -0.05 1.58 3.60
CA LEU A 400 -0.97 0.78 4.41
C LEU A 400 -2.25 1.55 4.75
N GLY A 401 -2.15 2.88 4.90
CA GLY A 401 -3.28 3.72 5.27
C GLY A 401 -2.87 5.08 5.83
N ALA A 402 -3.86 5.84 6.29
CA ALA A 402 -3.65 7.10 7.00
C ALA A 402 -4.72 7.30 8.07
N ILE A 403 -4.34 7.89 9.21
CA ILE A 403 -5.28 8.25 10.28
C ILE A 403 -4.84 9.49 11.05
N GLY A 404 -5.78 10.35 11.40
CA GLY A 404 -5.49 11.64 12.03
C GLY A 404 -4.57 12.47 11.12
N GLU A 405 -3.35 12.76 11.57
CA GLU A 405 -2.30 13.45 10.81
C GLU A 405 -1.20 12.52 10.27
N PHE A 406 -1.36 11.20 10.41
CA PHE A 406 -0.33 10.20 10.12
C PHE A 406 -0.64 9.39 8.87
N VAL A 407 0.42 9.00 8.15
CA VAL A 407 0.42 8.09 7.01
C VAL A 407 1.35 6.93 7.34
N PHE A 408 0.93 5.69 7.07
CA PHE A 408 1.70 4.50 7.39
C PHE A 408 2.15 3.85 6.08
N VAL A 409 3.46 3.65 5.96
CA VAL A 409 4.07 2.96 4.83
C VAL A 409 4.77 1.72 5.36
N ARG A 410 4.56 0.59 4.70
CA ARG A 410 5.40 -0.60 4.83
C ARG A 410 6.58 -0.47 3.89
N ASP A 411 7.78 -0.80 4.34
CA ASP A 411 8.97 -0.99 3.52
C ASP A 411 9.67 -2.31 3.86
N PHE A 412 10.16 -3.07 2.87
CA PHE A 412 10.97 -4.26 3.12
C PHE A 412 12.44 -3.88 3.31
N SER A 413 13.09 -4.48 4.31
CA SER A 413 14.48 -4.20 4.70
C SER A 413 15.21 -5.48 5.09
N ASN A 414 16.56 -5.45 5.14
CA ASN A 414 17.37 -6.60 5.55
C ASN A 414 17.05 -7.10 6.96
N ASP A 415 16.42 -6.26 7.77
CA ASP A 415 16.02 -6.55 9.16
C ASP A 415 14.56 -7.06 9.25
N GLY A 416 13.92 -7.36 8.11
CA GLY A 416 12.50 -7.69 8.00
C GLY A 416 11.64 -6.58 7.39
N GLN A 417 10.32 -6.79 7.43
CA GLN A 417 9.33 -5.77 7.05
C GLN A 417 9.34 -4.64 8.09
N ARG A 418 9.17 -3.40 7.64
CA ARG A 418 9.18 -2.20 8.48
C ARG A 418 7.89 -1.42 8.24
N VAL A 419 7.17 -1.04 9.29
CA VAL A 419 6.14 0.00 9.18
C VAL A 419 6.68 1.29 9.75
N THR A 420 6.64 2.35 8.95
CA THR A 420 7.01 3.70 9.36
C THR A 420 5.78 4.62 9.37
N ALA A 421 5.55 5.28 10.49
CA ALA A 421 4.51 6.29 10.65
C ALA A 421 5.08 7.69 10.35
N TYR A 422 4.57 8.30 9.29
CA TYR A 422 4.92 9.66 8.87
C TYR A 422 3.82 10.64 9.26
N ARG A 423 4.14 11.67 10.04
CA ARG A 423 3.26 12.81 10.29
C ARG A 423 3.29 13.77 9.10
N MET A 424 2.11 14.12 8.62
CA MET A 424 1.89 15.16 7.61
C MET A 424 2.04 16.55 8.23
N LEU A 425 3.10 17.25 7.84
CA LEU A 425 3.35 18.65 8.17
C LEU A 425 2.90 19.57 7.02
N PRO A 426 2.54 20.84 7.31
CA PRO A 426 2.47 21.86 6.29
C PRO A 426 3.81 21.98 5.54
N ALA A 427 3.76 22.20 4.23
CA ALA A 427 4.95 22.41 3.42
C ALA A 427 5.73 23.64 3.92
N GLN A 428 6.96 23.42 4.38
CA GLN A 428 7.83 24.45 4.98
C GLN A 428 9.23 24.52 4.34
N SER A 429 9.57 23.57 3.45
CA SER A 429 10.89 23.50 2.82
C SER A 429 10.99 24.39 1.59
N ALA A 430 12.05 25.20 1.50
CA ALA A 430 12.55 25.69 0.23
C ALA A 430 13.20 24.54 -0.55
N GLY A 431 12.89 24.40 -1.84
CA GLY A 431 13.31 23.28 -2.69
C GLY A 431 12.13 22.48 -3.25
N SER A 432 12.39 21.61 -4.21
CA SER A 432 11.37 20.73 -4.82
C SER A 432 11.08 19.54 -3.89
N PRO A 433 9.89 19.46 -3.26
CA PRO A 433 9.59 18.34 -2.37
C PRO A 433 9.56 16.99 -3.09
N GLU A 434 9.17 16.98 -4.37
CA GLU A 434 9.18 15.79 -5.24
C GLU A 434 10.60 15.23 -5.45
N LEU A 435 11.64 16.05 -5.28
CA LEU A 435 13.06 15.65 -5.37
C LEU A 435 13.69 15.40 -3.99
N GLY A 436 12.89 15.20 -2.94
CA GLY A 436 13.40 15.10 -1.58
C GLY A 436 14.17 16.35 -1.15
N GLY A 437 13.77 17.53 -1.65
CA GLY A 437 14.39 18.82 -1.35
C GLY A 437 15.68 19.13 -2.14
N ILE A 438 16.17 18.21 -2.95
CA ILE A 438 17.31 18.43 -3.86
C ILE A 438 16.87 19.32 -5.03
N ALA A 439 17.71 20.27 -5.45
CA ALA A 439 17.41 21.11 -6.60
C ALA A 439 17.58 20.32 -7.91
N PRO A 440 16.77 20.56 -8.97
CA PRO A 440 16.94 19.88 -10.26
C PRO A 440 18.34 20.03 -10.87
N SER A 441 19.06 21.11 -10.56
CA SER A 441 20.43 21.38 -11.00
C SER A 441 21.51 20.60 -10.25
N GLU A 442 21.19 19.94 -9.15
CA GLU A 442 22.11 19.06 -8.41
C GLU A 442 22.09 17.62 -8.95
N TRP A 443 21.21 17.33 -9.92
CA TRP A 443 21.19 16.05 -10.62
C TRP A 443 22.25 16.03 -11.73
N PRO A 444 23.19 15.07 -11.74
CA PRO A 444 24.28 15.03 -12.71
C PRO A 444 23.79 14.62 -14.10
N ASP A 445 24.50 15.08 -15.12
CA ASP A 445 24.30 14.68 -16.52
C ASP A 445 24.74 13.22 -16.72
N ALA A 446 23.79 12.32 -16.98
CA ALA A 446 24.04 10.91 -17.22
C ALA A 446 25.06 10.66 -18.35
N CYS A 447 25.06 11.48 -19.42
CA CYS A 447 26.01 11.35 -20.52
C CYS A 447 27.41 11.89 -20.18
N SER A 448 27.57 12.67 -19.11
CA SER A 448 28.89 13.09 -18.62
C SER A 448 29.60 12.00 -17.79
N LEU A 449 28.85 11.04 -17.26
CA LEU A 449 29.34 10.02 -16.33
C LEU A 449 29.86 8.74 -17.02
N ILE A 450 29.55 8.56 -18.30
CA ILE A 450 29.98 7.43 -19.12
C ILE A 450 30.57 7.93 -20.45
N SER A 451 31.85 7.66 -20.68
CA SER A 451 32.54 8.06 -21.92
C SER A 451 32.67 6.89 -22.90
N LEU A 452 32.87 7.20 -24.18
CA LEU A 452 33.21 6.20 -25.20
C LEU A 452 34.48 5.39 -24.85
N SER A 453 35.43 5.99 -24.12
CA SER A 453 36.60 5.29 -23.58
C SER A 453 36.28 4.32 -22.43
N ASP A 454 35.19 4.55 -21.68
CA ASP A 454 34.78 3.64 -20.61
C ASP A 454 34.18 2.34 -21.16
N ILE A 455 33.54 2.41 -22.34
CA ILE A 455 32.92 1.28 -23.04
C ILE A 455 33.77 0.69 -24.18
N ALA A 456 35.01 1.16 -24.37
CA ALA A 456 35.85 0.72 -25.50
C ALA A 456 36.21 -0.79 -25.51
N SER A 457 35.92 -1.54 -24.43
CA SER A 457 36.08 -3.00 -24.38
C SER A 457 34.95 -3.77 -25.10
N ILE A 458 33.77 -3.16 -25.28
CA ILE A 458 32.60 -3.78 -25.93
C ILE A 458 32.37 -3.30 -27.37
N GLY A 459 33.00 -2.21 -27.78
CA GLY A 459 33.01 -1.74 -29.17
C GLY A 459 33.51 -0.29 -29.29
N SER A 460 33.82 0.17 -30.51
CA SER A 460 34.31 1.54 -30.78
C SER A 460 33.25 2.48 -31.33
N ASP A 461 32.18 1.95 -31.95
CA ASP A 461 31.36 2.69 -32.92
C ASP A 461 29.99 3.10 -32.34
N TYR A 462 30.01 3.60 -31.11
CA TYR A 462 28.82 4.00 -30.36
C TYR A 462 28.40 5.46 -30.59
N ARG A 463 27.09 5.72 -30.51
CA ARG A 463 26.50 7.06 -30.49
C ARG A 463 25.77 7.27 -29.17
N MET A 464 26.02 8.40 -28.52
CA MET A 464 25.34 8.78 -27.28
C MET A 464 24.03 9.49 -27.59
N HIS A 465 22.95 9.03 -26.98
CA HIS A 465 21.61 9.59 -27.06
C HIS A 465 21.20 10.04 -25.66
N ALA A 466 21.26 11.35 -25.44
CA ALA A 466 20.83 11.99 -24.21
C ALA A 466 19.29 12.03 -24.14
N GLN A 467 18.72 11.59 -23.02
CA GLN A 467 17.29 11.72 -22.73
C GLN A 467 17.08 12.64 -21.52
N ALA A 468 16.26 13.68 -21.69
CA ALA A 468 15.88 14.58 -20.61
C ALA A 468 14.87 13.89 -19.69
N GLY A 469 15.11 13.94 -18.38
CA GLY A 469 14.16 13.46 -17.38
C GLY A 469 13.02 14.45 -17.13
N ARG A 470 11.88 13.95 -16.66
CA ARG A 470 10.81 14.76 -16.09
C ARG A 470 10.16 14.06 -14.90
N LEU A 471 10.10 14.74 -13.76
CA LEU A 471 9.40 14.25 -12.55
C LEU A 471 8.16 15.12 -12.32
N GLY A 472 7.02 14.69 -12.88
CA GLY A 472 5.80 15.49 -12.92
C GLY A 472 6.01 16.79 -13.71
N ASP A 473 5.77 17.93 -13.05
CA ASP A 473 6.00 19.26 -13.63
C ASP A 473 7.48 19.67 -13.66
N ILE A 474 8.36 18.95 -12.95
CA ILE A 474 9.80 19.24 -12.92
C ILE A 474 10.46 18.70 -14.20
N THR A 475 11.15 19.57 -14.93
CA THR A 475 12.05 19.18 -16.03
C THR A 475 13.49 19.34 -15.56
N PHE A 476 14.31 18.30 -15.74
CA PHE A 476 15.71 18.36 -15.31
C PHE A 476 16.55 19.18 -16.31
N PRO A 477 17.48 20.03 -15.83
CA PRO A 477 18.37 20.80 -16.69
C PRO A 477 19.44 19.93 -17.37
N HIS A 478 19.64 18.71 -16.87
CA HIS A 478 20.58 17.73 -17.40
C HIS A 478 19.86 16.43 -17.80
N PRO A 479 20.38 15.68 -18.80
CA PRO A 479 19.88 14.35 -19.13
C PRO A 479 19.95 13.41 -17.92
N THR A 480 18.83 12.82 -17.52
CA THR A 480 18.81 11.79 -16.46
C THR A 480 19.11 10.41 -17.00
N ARG A 481 19.07 10.22 -18.33
CA ARG A 481 19.44 8.97 -19.01
C ARG A 481 20.33 9.23 -20.22
N CYS A 482 21.30 8.34 -20.43
CA CYS A 482 22.14 8.28 -21.60
C CYS A 482 22.13 6.86 -22.19
N ASP A 483 21.70 6.72 -23.45
CA ASP A 483 21.82 5.47 -24.18
C ASP A 483 23.01 5.55 -25.14
N LEU A 484 23.92 4.60 -25.05
CA LEU A 484 25.02 4.41 -25.99
C LEU A 484 24.58 3.32 -26.96
N VAL A 485 24.10 3.75 -28.12
CA VAL A 485 23.59 2.89 -29.19
C VAL A 485 24.73 2.56 -30.14
N PRO A 486 25.08 1.28 -30.36
CA PRO A 486 26.11 0.90 -31.32
C PRO A 486 25.61 1.07 -32.76
N GLN A 487 26.53 1.33 -33.69
CA GLN A 487 26.22 1.34 -35.13
C GLN A 487 26.17 -0.05 -35.76
N ALA A 488 26.63 -1.09 -35.05
CA ALA A 488 26.59 -2.48 -35.49
C ALA A 488 25.61 -3.29 -34.63
N ASP A 489 24.68 -4.01 -35.26
CA ASP A 489 23.63 -4.82 -34.60
C ASP A 489 24.13 -5.94 -33.67
N ARG A 490 25.45 -6.17 -33.61
CA ARG A 490 26.10 -7.22 -32.81
C ARG A 490 26.56 -6.74 -31.45
N ASP A 491 26.84 -5.45 -31.33
CA ASP A 491 27.39 -4.87 -30.10
C ASP A 491 26.26 -4.60 -29.11
N PRO A 492 26.52 -4.61 -27.80
CA PRO A 492 25.48 -4.45 -26.79
C PRO A 492 24.99 -3.00 -26.71
N LEU A 493 23.67 -2.78 -26.58
CA LEU A 493 23.16 -1.51 -26.09
C LEU A 493 23.66 -1.31 -24.64
N VAL A 494 24.07 -0.08 -24.31
CA VAL A 494 24.38 0.34 -22.94
C VAL A 494 23.48 1.51 -22.57
N SER A 495 22.86 1.44 -21.40
CA SER A 495 21.98 2.50 -20.90
C SER A 495 22.37 2.86 -19.47
N LEU A 496 22.69 4.13 -19.22
CA LEU A 496 22.94 4.67 -17.88
C LEU A 496 21.82 5.64 -17.51
N THR A 497 21.16 5.40 -16.38
CA THR A 497 20.07 6.23 -15.85
C THR A 497 20.39 6.66 -14.42
N ILE A 498 20.36 7.97 -14.12
CA ILE A 498 20.39 8.49 -12.75
C ILE A 498 19.03 8.25 -12.13
N LEU A 499 18.95 7.31 -11.18
CA LEU A 499 17.69 6.94 -10.55
C LEU A 499 17.26 7.90 -9.45
N TRP A 500 18.22 8.39 -8.67
CA TRP A 500 17.96 9.30 -7.56
C TRP A 500 19.21 10.06 -7.12
N VAL A 501 19.01 11.25 -6.54
CA VAL A 501 20.02 11.94 -5.74
C VAL A 501 19.47 12.06 -4.32
N ALA A 502 20.03 11.29 -3.40
CA ALA A 502 19.60 11.25 -2.01
C ALA A 502 20.16 12.44 -1.21
N ARG A 503 19.48 12.82 -0.12
CA ARG A 503 19.93 13.90 0.77
C ARG A 503 21.21 13.56 1.54
N SER A 504 21.55 12.28 1.66
CA SER A 504 22.74 11.82 2.37
C SER A 504 23.22 10.46 1.87
N LYS A 505 24.49 10.13 2.13
CA LYS A 505 25.05 8.79 1.82
C LYS A 505 24.28 7.66 2.51
N ALA A 506 23.73 7.90 3.71
CA ALA A 506 22.96 6.92 4.47
C ALA A 506 21.55 6.69 3.87
N GLU A 507 20.92 7.72 3.31
CA GLU A 507 19.70 7.58 2.53
C GLU A 507 19.96 6.87 1.20
N ALA A 508 21.06 7.20 0.51
CA ALA A 508 21.46 6.48 -0.70
C ALA A 508 21.72 4.99 -0.45
N SER A 509 22.35 4.64 0.67
CA SER A 509 22.51 3.23 1.08
C SER A 509 21.17 2.54 1.31
N ARG A 510 20.22 3.16 2.04
CA ARG A 510 18.93 2.55 2.36
C ARG A 510 18.08 2.29 1.13
N LEU A 511 17.99 3.26 0.22
CA LEU A 511 17.29 3.10 -1.06
C LEU A 511 17.89 1.95 -1.90
N VAL A 512 19.23 1.86 -1.97
CA VAL A 512 19.91 0.78 -2.70
C VAL A 512 19.66 -0.58 -2.05
N VAL A 513 19.78 -0.70 -0.73
CA VAL A 513 19.50 -1.95 -0.02
C VAL A 513 18.04 -2.37 -0.19
N SER A 514 17.09 -1.45 -0.01
CA SER A 514 15.66 -1.69 -0.20
C SER A 514 15.36 -2.16 -1.64
N SER A 515 16.03 -1.62 -2.65
CA SER A 515 15.86 -2.04 -4.07
C SER A 515 16.46 -3.42 -4.40
N LEU A 516 17.42 -3.89 -3.60
CA LEU A 516 18.10 -5.17 -3.82
C LEU A 516 17.36 -6.36 -3.18
N LEU A 517 16.39 -6.08 -2.30
CA LEU A 517 15.53 -7.05 -1.64
C LEU A 517 14.28 -7.30 -2.49
N ASN A 518 14.37 -8.01 -3.60
CA ASN A 518 13.16 -8.44 -4.31
C ASN A 518 12.55 -9.66 -3.60
N ASP A 519 11.23 -9.74 -3.49
CA ASP A 519 10.52 -10.81 -2.73
C ASP A 519 10.96 -12.25 -3.09
N ASP A 520 11.41 -12.48 -4.33
CA ASP A 520 11.87 -13.79 -4.82
C ASP A 520 13.38 -14.12 -4.58
N GLN A 521 14.13 -13.36 -3.77
CA GLN A 521 15.59 -13.58 -3.61
C GLN A 521 16.04 -13.83 -2.17
N ASP A 522 16.24 -15.11 -1.82
CA ASP A 522 16.81 -15.64 -0.56
C ASP A 522 18.14 -15.00 -0.13
N ALA A 523 18.85 -14.30 -1.03
CA ALA A 523 20.15 -13.70 -0.76
C ALA A 523 20.29 -12.33 -1.41
N MET A 524 20.51 -11.30 -0.58
CA MET A 524 20.90 -9.97 -1.03
C MET A 524 22.09 -10.06 -2.01
N PRO A 525 21.98 -9.50 -3.23
CA PRO A 525 23.07 -9.49 -4.21
C PRO A 525 24.38 -8.94 -3.64
N SER A 526 25.45 -9.72 -3.78
CA SER A 526 26.76 -9.32 -3.29
C SER A 526 27.30 -8.10 -4.06
N GLU A 527 27.95 -7.21 -3.32
CA GLU A 527 28.62 -6.03 -3.86
C GLU A 527 29.79 -6.49 -4.75
N ALA A 528 29.67 -6.30 -6.06
CA ALA A 528 30.65 -6.74 -7.06
C ALA A 528 31.93 -5.88 -7.03
N ALA A 529 31.78 -4.61 -6.67
CA ALA A 529 32.84 -3.65 -6.38
C ALA A 529 32.25 -2.55 -5.47
N PRO A 530 33.05 -1.75 -4.73
CA PRO A 530 32.52 -0.76 -3.80
C PRO A 530 31.51 0.23 -4.44
N GLY A 531 30.26 0.16 -4.00
CA GLY A 531 29.12 0.91 -4.55
C GLY A 531 28.44 0.27 -5.77
N VAL A 532 28.78 -0.94 -6.18
CA VAL A 532 28.27 -1.61 -7.40
C VAL A 532 27.65 -2.95 -7.05
N TYR A 533 26.35 -3.09 -7.30
CA TYR A 533 25.56 -4.29 -7.02
C TYR A 533 25.00 -4.83 -8.33
N ARG A 534 25.22 -6.12 -8.64
CA ARG A 534 24.69 -6.73 -9.86
C ARG A 534 23.28 -7.25 -9.59
N VAL A 535 22.31 -6.77 -10.35
CA VAL A 535 20.90 -7.18 -10.30
C VAL A 535 20.61 -8.04 -11.54
N PRO A 536 20.36 -9.35 -11.39
CA PRO A 536 19.97 -10.20 -12.51
C PRO A 536 18.52 -9.87 -12.89
N GLU A 537 18.31 -9.35 -14.10
CA GLU A 537 16.99 -8.91 -14.55
C GLU A 537 16.47 -9.83 -15.67
N VAL A 538 15.41 -10.58 -15.36
CA VAL A 538 14.78 -11.52 -16.29
C VAL A 538 13.72 -10.78 -17.09
N SER A 539 14.04 -10.40 -18.33
CA SER A 539 13.06 -9.80 -19.25
C SER A 539 12.50 -10.84 -20.24
N MET A 540 11.32 -10.58 -20.80
CA MET A 540 10.76 -11.40 -21.89
C MET A 540 11.67 -11.48 -23.13
N ASN A 541 12.60 -10.51 -23.30
CA ASN A 541 13.57 -10.47 -24.40
C ASN A 541 14.91 -11.15 -24.04
N GLY A 542 14.93 -11.94 -22.96
CA GLY A 542 16.10 -12.60 -22.40
C GLY A 542 16.67 -11.86 -21.18
N THR A 543 17.68 -12.44 -20.54
CA THR A 543 18.37 -11.81 -19.42
C THR A 543 19.14 -10.58 -19.88
N HIS A 544 19.02 -9.50 -19.12
CA HIS A 544 19.89 -8.33 -19.25
C HIS A 544 20.64 -8.17 -17.93
N ASP A 545 21.92 -7.80 -18.05
CA ASP A 545 22.76 -7.60 -16.90
C ASP A 545 22.62 -6.15 -16.45
N THR A 546 22.02 -5.97 -15.29
CA THR A 546 21.81 -4.68 -14.65
C THR A 546 22.79 -4.51 -13.49
N ALA A 547 23.35 -3.31 -13.32
CA ALA A 547 24.07 -2.90 -12.12
C ALA A 547 23.37 -1.69 -11.50
N LEU A 548 23.12 -1.77 -10.19
CA LEU A 548 22.75 -0.64 -9.36
C LEU A 548 24.05 -0.04 -8.78
N ILE A 549 24.26 1.26 -9.03
CA ILE A 549 25.50 1.97 -8.73
C ILE A 549 25.21 3.09 -7.75
N ARG A 550 25.92 3.12 -6.63
CA ARG A 550 25.85 4.13 -5.57
C ARG A 550 27.20 4.81 -5.42
N SER A 551 27.25 6.12 -5.65
CA SER A 551 28.45 6.92 -5.39
C SER A 551 28.08 8.21 -4.67
N GLY A 552 28.52 8.32 -3.42
CA GLY A 552 28.12 9.42 -2.54
C GLY A 552 26.61 9.42 -2.28
N THR A 553 25.92 10.45 -2.77
CA THR A 553 24.46 10.65 -2.70
C THR A 553 23.74 10.17 -3.96
N VAL A 554 24.44 9.96 -5.08
CA VAL A 554 23.85 9.64 -6.38
C VAL A 554 23.68 8.13 -6.53
N ILE A 555 22.51 7.72 -7.01
CA ILE A 555 22.18 6.34 -7.37
C ILE A 555 21.89 6.28 -8.87
N ALA A 556 22.45 5.30 -9.57
CA ALA A 556 22.27 5.10 -11.00
C ALA A 556 22.07 3.61 -11.36
N LYS A 557 21.28 3.34 -12.41
CA LYS A 557 21.11 2.01 -13.03
C LYS A 557 21.90 1.98 -14.33
N LEU A 558 22.81 1.03 -14.46
CA LEU A 558 23.52 0.71 -15.69
C LEU A 558 22.99 -0.62 -16.23
N VAL A 559 22.51 -0.62 -17.46
CA VAL A 559 22.08 -1.84 -18.18
C VAL A 559 23.07 -2.10 -19.30
N VAL A 560 23.59 -3.32 -19.40
CA VAL A 560 24.41 -3.79 -20.53
C VAL A 560 23.78 -5.06 -21.10
N HIS A 561 23.22 -4.95 -22.29
CA HIS A 561 22.52 -6.08 -22.90
C HIS A 561 23.51 -7.19 -23.31
N ARG A 562 23.28 -8.45 -22.90
CA ARG A 562 24.03 -9.64 -23.36
C ARG A 562 25.54 -9.72 -23.01
N GLN A 563 26.09 -8.88 -22.13
CA GLN A 563 27.53 -8.89 -21.77
C GLN A 563 27.80 -8.75 -20.25
N PRO A 564 27.56 -9.81 -19.44
CA PRO A 564 27.66 -9.77 -17.97
C PRO A 564 29.03 -9.35 -17.43
N LYS A 565 30.11 -9.74 -18.11
CA LYS A 565 31.48 -9.50 -17.65
C LYS A 565 31.90 -8.04 -17.74
N GLU A 566 31.40 -7.33 -18.75
CA GLU A 566 31.76 -5.95 -19.01
C GLU A 566 30.91 -4.96 -18.21
N LEU A 567 29.72 -5.39 -17.74
CA LEU A 567 28.88 -4.61 -16.83
C LEU A 567 29.66 -4.08 -15.62
N VAL A 568 30.37 -4.95 -14.89
CA VAL A 568 31.09 -4.56 -13.66
C VAL A 568 32.24 -3.61 -13.99
N ASN A 569 33.01 -3.91 -15.05
CA ASN A 569 34.11 -3.05 -15.53
C ASN A 569 33.63 -1.64 -15.90
N ILE A 570 32.45 -1.50 -16.50
CA ILE A 570 31.86 -0.21 -16.87
C ILE A 570 31.28 0.47 -15.61
N ALA A 571 30.59 -0.28 -14.75
CA ALA A 571 29.99 0.22 -13.52
C ALA A 571 31.01 0.83 -12.55
N GLU A 572 32.19 0.23 -12.38
CA GLU A 572 33.28 0.81 -11.58
C GLU A 572 33.74 2.18 -12.11
N LYS A 573 33.84 2.33 -13.44
CA LYS A 573 34.25 3.59 -14.08
C LYS A 573 33.17 4.66 -13.88
N VAL A 574 31.90 4.29 -14.05
CA VAL A 574 30.74 5.16 -13.79
C VAL A 574 30.70 5.60 -12.33
N ALA A 575 30.84 4.68 -11.37
CA ALA A 575 30.88 4.97 -9.93
C ALA A 575 32.00 5.97 -9.58
N LYS A 576 33.17 5.81 -10.20
CA LYS A 576 34.32 6.71 -10.05
C LYS A 576 34.10 8.07 -10.69
N ASN A 577 33.38 8.16 -11.81
CA ASN A 577 33.01 9.42 -12.44
C ASN A 577 31.95 10.18 -11.61
N MET A 578 30.95 9.46 -11.07
CA MET A 578 29.95 10.01 -10.13
C MET A 578 30.59 10.53 -8.83
N GLY A 579 31.73 9.98 -8.41
CA GLY A 579 32.48 10.46 -7.26
C GLY A 579 33.32 11.73 -7.51
N ARG A 580 33.27 12.30 -8.72
CA ARG A 580 34.01 13.49 -9.16
C ARG A 580 33.11 14.66 -9.57
N SER A 581 31.88 14.36 -9.99
CA SER A 581 30.79 15.33 -10.18
C SER A 581 30.28 15.82 -8.82
#